data_AF-A0A946TAW3-F1
#
_entry.id   AF-A0A946TAW3-F1
#
_cell.length_a   1.000
_cell.length_b   1.000
_cell.length_c   1.000
_cell.angle_alpha   90.00
_cell.angle_beta   90.00
_cell.angle_gamma   90.00
#
_symmetry.space_group_name_H-M   'P 1'
#
loop_
_entity.id
_entity.type
_entity.pdbx_description
1 polymer ?
#
loop_
_entity_poly.entity_id
_entity_poly.type
_entity_poly.pdbx_seq_one_letter_code
_entity_poly.pdbx_strand_id
1 'polypeptide(L)'
;PSLSANGSFTGTAPDVAIVVFGESPYAEGVGDLNSLEYQPGNKSDLALLQSLRDQNIPVVSIFLTGRPLWVNAELNASNAFVAAWLPGTEGAGIADVIFKTSAGATHHDFSGKLSFSWPNSADQLAVNRNDSTYDPLFAYGFGLTYQDTDSLGDNLDTSGSGGSQSDVVFSVPGTIEAELYAAMNGIQTEASTDSGGGTGGGRNIGYVDTGDWLQYNIDVQTPGSYLIEYRVASDLGSSGFATLINGTEIDRQSVPNTGGWQNWVTQSATVDLQAGEQVLRINALGPSWNLNWIRLSVSN
;
A
#
# COMPACT_ATOMS: atom_id res chain seq x y z
N PRO A 1 -16.27 22.14 4.66
CA PRO A 1 -14.86 21.68 4.62
C PRO A 1 -14.81 20.29 3.97
N SER A 2 -14.14 20.16 2.83
CA SER A 2 -13.85 18.86 2.20
C SER A 2 -12.41 18.50 2.51
N LEU A 3 -12.17 17.31 3.05
CA LEU A 3 -10.83 16.73 3.13
C LEU A 3 -10.39 16.35 1.70
N SER A 4 -9.16 16.66 1.31
CA SER A 4 -8.58 16.15 0.07
C SER A 4 -8.07 14.71 0.26
N ALA A 5 -7.80 14.03 -0.85
CA ALA A 5 -7.32 12.64 -0.84
C ALA A 5 -6.02 12.41 -0.05
N ASN A 6 -5.20 13.46 0.12
CA ASN A 6 -3.95 13.43 0.90
C ASN A 6 -4.11 13.93 2.34
N GLY A 7 -5.34 14.01 2.87
CA GLY A 7 -5.60 14.39 4.26
C GLY A 7 -5.49 15.88 4.57
N SER A 8 -5.18 16.73 3.58
CA SER A 8 -5.16 18.18 3.78
C SER A 8 -6.56 18.79 3.78
N PHE A 9 -6.73 19.89 4.51
CA PHE A 9 -7.99 20.65 4.55
C PHE A 9 -7.72 22.15 4.49
N THR A 10 -8.71 22.90 4.02
CA THR A 10 -8.68 24.37 4.01
C THR A 10 -9.69 24.92 5.02
N GLY A 11 -9.28 25.92 5.79
CA GLY A 11 -10.11 26.53 6.83
C GLY A 11 -10.08 25.75 8.14
N THR A 12 -11.25 25.50 8.72
CA THR A 12 -11.38 24.82 10.02
C THR A 12 -11.11 23.32 9.90
N ALA A 13 -10.34 22.78 10.85
CA ALA A 13 -10.13 21.35 10.98
C ALA A 13 -11.45 20.60 11.16
N PRO A 14 -11.61 19.41 10.55
CA PRO A 14 -12.81 18.60 10.74
C PRO A 14 -12.87 18.02 12.16
N ASP A 15 -14.09 17.82 12.67
CA ASP A 15 -14.32 17.19 13.98
C ASP A 15 -13.98 15.68 13.96
N VAL A 16 -14.09 15.07 12.77
CA VAL A 16 -13.80 13.65 12.50
C VAL A 16 -13.50 13.48 11.00
N ALA A 17 -12.57 12.58 10.66
CA ALA A 17 -12.30 12.13 9.31
C ALA A 17 -12.86 10.71 9.11
N ILE A 18 -13.70 10.54 8.09
CA ILE A 18 -14.12 9.20 7.63
C ILE A 18 -13.23 8.85 6.44
N VAL A 19 -12.40 7.83 6.58
CA VAL A 19 -11.43 7.40 5.56
C VAL A 19 -11.88 6.07 4.99
N VAL A 20 -12.19 6.06 3.69
CA VAL A 20 -12.60 4.86 2.97
C VAL A 20 -11.41 4.37 2.15
N PHE A 21 -10.95 3.15 2.41
CA PHE A 21 -9.78 2.56 1.77
C PHE A 21 -9.92 1.04 1.69
N GLY A 22 -9.06 0.36 0.94
CA GLY A 22 -9.20 -1.07 0.74
C GLY A 22 -8.47 -1.64 -0.47
N GLU A 23 -8.68 -2.93 -0.69
CA GLU A 23 -8.12 -3.64 -1.83
C GLU A 23 -8.64 -3.07 -3.16
N SER A 24 -7.78 -3.05 -4.18
CA SER A 24 -8.21 -2.83 -5.56
C SER A 24 -9.09 -4.01 -6.03
N PRO A 25 -10.04 -3.80 -6.97
CA PRO A 25 -10.83 -4.90 -7.52
C PRO A 25 -9.95 -5.96 -8.18
N TYR A 26 -10.23 -7.24 -7.89
CA TYR A 26 -9.55 -8.40 -8.49
C TYR A 26 -10.56 -9.52 -8.76
N ALA A 27 -10.17 -10.48 -9.60
CA ALA A 27 -10.91 -11.71 -9.84
C ALA A 27 -9.96 -12.88 -10.07
N GLU A 28 -10.32 -14.05 -9.52
CA GLU A 28 -9.57 -15.30 -9.67
C GLU A 28 -8.09 -15.15 -9.24
N GLY A 29 -7.14 -15.74 -9.98
CA GLY A 29 -5.72 -15.79 -9.61
C GLY A 29 -5.04 -14.41 -9.49
N VAL A 30 -5.62 -13.34 -10.08
CA VAL A 30 -5.11 -11.98 -9.88
C VAL A 30 -5.21 -11.55 -8.40
N GLY A 31 -6.12 -12.16 -7.64
CA GLY A 31 -6.28 -11.91 -6.22
C GLY A 31 -5.41 -12.79 -5.32
N ASP A 32 -4.51 -13.61 -5.87
CA ASP A 32 -3.61 -14.42 -5.03
C ASP A 32 -2.55 -13.50 -4.41
N LEU A 33 -2.33 -13.68 -3.10
CA LEU A 33 -1.42 -12.85 -2.30
C LEU A 33 -0.37 -13.72 -1.64
N ASN A 34 0.86 -13.23 -1.58
CA ASN A 34 1.98 -13.88 -0.90
C ASN A 34 2.12 -13.45 0.57
N SER A 35 1.32 -12.48 1.01
CA SER A 35 1.27 -11.98 2.39
C SER A 35 -0.15 -11.56 2.72
N LEU A 36 -0.57 -11.72 3.98
CA LEU A 36 -1.83 -11.16 4.47
C LEU A 36 -1.71 -9.70 4.87
N GLU A 37 -0.50 -9.14 4.95
CA GLU A 37 -0.32 -7.73 5.27
C GLU A 37 -1.08 -6.86 4.26
N TYR A 38 -1.90 -5.93 4.75
CA TYR A 38 -2.56 -4.96 3.87
C TYR A 38 -1.54 -3.99 3.29
N GLN A 39 -1.58 -3.80 1.97
CA GLN A 39 -0.62 -2.98 1.23
C GLN A 39 0.85 -3.27 1.64
N PRO A 40 1.32 -4.52 1.49
CA PRO A 40 2.69 -4.85 1.84
C PRO A 40 3.61 -3.99 1.00
N GLY A 41 4.49 -3.27 1.69
CA GLY A 41 5.35 -2.26 1.12
C GLY A 41 4.67 -0.93 0.76
N ASN A 42 3.56 -0.88 0.03
CA ASN A 42 2.93 0.40 -0.36
C ASN A 42 1.92 0.93 0.67
N LYS A 43 2.39 1.33 1.85
CA LYS A 43 1.58 1.75 3.01
C LYS A 43 0.91 3.13 2.88
N SER A 44 0.40 3.47 1.69
CA SER A 44 -0.20 4.76 1.38
C SER A 44 -1.42 5.09 2.23
N ASP A 45 -2.33 4.13 2.46
CA ASP A 45 -3.50 4.36 3.30
C ASP A 45 -3.13 4.51 4.77
N LEU A 46 -2.21 3.68 5.26
CA LEU A 46 -1.68 3.82 6.62
C LEU A 46 -1.06 5.20 6.84
N ALA A 47 -0.29 5.70 5.86
CA ALA A 47 0.30 7.04 5.92
C ALA A 47 -0.78 8.14 6.00
N LEU A 48 -1.88 8.00 5.24
CA LEU A 48 -3.02 8.92 5.34
C LEU A 48 -3.65 8.88 6.74
N LEU A 49 -3.94 7.70 7.29
CA LEU A 49 -4.51 7.55 8.63
C LEU A 49 -3.61 8.18 9.71
N GLN A 50 -2.31 7.90 9.65
CA GLN A 50 -1.31 8.47 10.55
C GLN A 50 -1.24 9.99 10.44
N SER A 51 -1.26 10.54 9.22
CA SER A 51 -1.23 11.98 9.01
C SER A 51 -2.42 12.71 9.65
N LEU A 52 -3.61 12.10 9.66
CA LEU A 52 -4.81 12.66 10.30
C LEU A 52 -4.70 12.59 11.82
N ARG A 53 -4.20 11.46 12.33
CA ARG A 53 -3.90 11.29 13.76
C ARG A 53 -2.88 12.29 14.29
N ASP A 54 -1.82 12.55 13.54
CA ASP A 54 -0.78 13.52 13.92
C ASP A 54 -1.34 14.95 13.98
N GLN A 55 -2.41 15.21 13.25
CA GLN A 55 -3.18 16.46 13.30
C GLN A 55 -4.22 16.49 14.43
N ASN A 56 -4.29 15.46 15.28
CA ASN A 56 -5.30 15.26 16.32
C ASN A 56 -6.74 15.21 15.78
N ILE A 57 -6.93 14.73 14.55
CA ILE A 57 -8.24 14.51 13.96
C ILE A 57 -8.66 13.06 14.24
N PRO A 58 -9.82 12.81 14.89
CA PRO A 58 -10.34 11.47 15.06
C PRO A 58 -10.62 10.78 13.73
N VAL A 59 -10.26 9.50 13.60
CA VAL A 59 -10.33 8.74 12.35
C VAL A 59 -11.33 7.58 12.46
N VAL A 60 -12.32 7.55 11.56
CA VAL A 60 -13.23 6.42 11.35
C VAL A 60 -12.89 5.76 10.02
N SER A 61 -12.34 4.56 10.10
CA SER A 61 -11.88 3.76 8.96
C SER A 61 -12.98 2.87 8.42
N ILE A 62 -13.27 2.97 7.13
CA ILE A 62 -14.17 2.09 6.39
C ILE A 62 -13.34 1.26 5.41
N PHE A 63 -13.10 0.00 5.75
CA PHE A 63 -12.20 -0.90 5.04
C PHE A 63 -12.96 -1.78 4.05
N LEU A 64 -12.65 -1.63 2.77
CA LEU A 64 -13.22 -2.39 1.67
C LEU A 64 -12.29 -3.56 1.31
N THR A 65 -12.77 -4.78 1.43
CA THR A 65 -11.93 -5.96 1.21
C THR A 65 -12.75 -7.19 0.85
N GLY A 66 -12.17 -8.08 0.05
CA GLY A 66 -12.77 -9.38 -0.22
C GLY A 66 -12.48 -10.43 0.85
N ARG A 67 -11.58 -10.16 1.81
CA ARG A 67 -11.07 -11.16 2.77
C ARG A 67 -10.50 -10.52 4.05
N PRO A 68 -10.33 -11.27 5.15
CA PRO A 68 -9.51 -10.77 6.26
C PRO A 68 -8.06 -10.56 5.81
N LEU A 69 -7.50 -9.39 6.15
CA LEU A 69 -6.09 -9.05 5.97
C LEU A 69 -5.50 -8.61 7.31
N TRP A 70 -4.20 -8.75 7.47
CA TRP A 70 -3.48 -8.25 8.63
C TRP A 70 -3.34 -6.72 8.52
N VAL A 71 -4.06 -6.01 9.39
CA VAL A 71 -4.24 -4.56 9.38
C VAL A 71 -3.97 -3.93 10.76
N ASN A 72 -3.08 -4.54 11.56
CA ASN A 72 -2.82 -4.08 12.93
C ASN A 72 -2.34 -2.62 12.97
N ALA A 73 -1.54 -2.20 11.99
CA ALA A 73 -1.05 -0.84 11.90
C ALA A 73 -2.18 0.18 11.60
N GLU A 74 -3.08 -0.19 10.69
CA GLU A 74 -4.23 0.63 10.31
C GLU A 74 -5.27 0.67 11.44
N LEU A 75 -5.46 -0.42 12.18
CA LEU A 75 -6.26 -0.47 13.40
C LEU A 75 -5.71 0.48 14.46
N ASN A 76 -4.40 0.43 14.77
CA ASN A 76 -3.77 1.36 15.71
C ASN A 76 -3.89 2.83 15.24
N ALA A 77 -3.98 3.08 13.94
CA ALA A 77 -4.14 4.42 13.38
C ALA A 77 -5.60 4.91 13.34
N SER A 78 -6.56 4.10 13.78
CA SER A 78 -8.01 4.37 13.70
C SER A 78 -8.64 4.50 15.08
N ASN A 79 -9.61 5.40 15.26
CA ASN A 79 -10.46 5.44 16.45
C ASN A 79 -11.68 4.50 16.35
N ALA A 80 -12.09 4.17 15.11
CA ALA A 80 -13.08 3.14 14.82
C ALA A 80 -12.72 2.50 13.47
N PHE A 81 -12.96 1.21 13.33
CA PHE A 81 -12.65 0.44 12.12
C PHE A 81 -13.82 -0.46 11.72
N VAL A 82 -14.30 -0.29 10.48
CA VAL A 82 -15.44 -1.05 9.93
C VAL A 82 -14.96 -1.85 8.73
N ALA A 83 -15.00 -3.18 8.83
CA ALA A 83 -14.87 -4.06 7.67
C ALA A 83 -16.19 -4.04 6.88
N ALA A 84 -16.22 -3.30 5.77
CA ALA A 84 -17.39 -3.11 4.91
C ALA A 84 -17.47 -4.11 3.75
N TRP A 85 -16.48 -4.99 3.64
CA TRP A 85 -16.36 -6.01 2.58
C TRP A 85 -16.41 -5.38 1.18
N LEU A 86 -17.12 -6.02 0.24
CA LEU A 86 -17.44 -5.48 -1.07
C LEU A 86 -18.96 -5.19 -1.14
N PRO A 87 -19.43 -4.00 -0.70
CA PRO A 87 -20.84 -3.74 -0.39
C PRO A 87 -21.76 -3.61 -1.62
N GLY A 88 -21.21 -3.61 -2.83
CA GLY A 88 -21.99 -3.44 -4.06
C GLY A 88 -22.42 -2.00 -4.31
N THR A 89 -23.53 -1.81 -5.03
CA THR A 89 -23.99 -0.49 -5.52
C THR A 89 -24.61 0.39 -4.43
N GLU A 90 -25.09 -0.22 -3.34
CA GLU A 90 -25.88 0.46 -2.31
C GLU A 90 -25.02 1.00 -1.16
N GLY A 91 -24.00 1.80 -1.49
CA GLY A 91 -23.07 2.39 -0.51
C GLY A 91 -23.73 3.26 0.57
N ALA A 92 -24.96 3.73 0.34
CA ALA A 92 -25.76 4.44 1.32
C ALA A 92 -26.02 3.62 2.60
N GLY A 93 -26.03 2.29 2.52
CA GLY A 93 -26.20 1.42 3.68
C GLY A 93 -25.08 1.57 4.72
N ILE A 94 -23.88 2.01 4.32
CA ILE A 94 -22.80 2.36 5.26
C ILE A 94 -23.20 3.61 6.07
N ALA A 95 -23.70 4.64 5.38
CA ALA A 95 -24.13 5.90 6.01
C ALA A 95 -25.29 5.68 7.00
N ASP A 96 -26.21 4.77 6.68
CA ASP A 96 -27.34 4.40 7.54
C ASP A 96 -26.92 3.83 8.90
N VAL A 97 -25.71 3.28 9.00
CA VAL A 97 -25.16 2.78 10.26
C VAL A 97 -24.31 3.85 10.93
N ILE A 98 -23.34 4.45 10.22
CA ILE A 98 -22.30 5.30 10.84
C ILE A 98 -22.77 6.71 11.21
N PHE A 99 -23.89 7.19 10.64
CA PHE A 99 -24.45 8.50 10.99
C PHE A 99 -25.70 8.39 11.86
N LYS A 100 -25.84 9.35 12.77
CA LYS A 100 -27.10 9.61 13.45
C LYS A 100 -28.10 10.28 12.50
N THR A 101 -29.37 10.06 12.77
CA THR A 101 -30.46 10.85 12.17
C THR A 101 -30.34 12.33 12.52
N SER A 102 -31.04 13.19 11.78
CA SER A 102 -31.10 14.63 12.08
C SER A 102 -31.67 14.95 13.48
N ALA A 103 -32.43 14.02 14.08
CA ALA A 103 -32.93 14.11 15.44
C ALA A 103 -31.88 13.66 16.51
N GLY A 104 -30.67 13.28 16.09
CA GLY A 104 -29.60 12.80 16.97
C GLY A 104 -29.76 11.35 17.44
N ALA A 105 -30.77 10.63 16.96
CA ALA A 105 -30.98 9.22 17.26
C ALA A 105 -30.14 8.33 16.33
N THR A 106 -29.67 7.19 16.83
CA THR A 106 -29.10 6.12 16.01
C THR A 106 -30.12 5.66 14.96
N HIS A 107 -29.70 5.57 13.70
CA HIS A 107 -30.57 5.10 12.62
C HIS A 107 -30.63 3.57 12.62
N HIS A 108 -29.48 2.92 12.44
CA HIS A 108 -29.30 1.47 12.58
C HIS A 108 -28.06 1.16 13.44
N ASP A 109 -28.12 0.08 14.22
CA ASP A 109 -26.97 -0.47 14.94
C ASP A 109 -26.23 -1.51 14.08
N PHE A 110 -24.96 -1.76 14.39
CA PHE A 110 -24.22 -2.86 13.81
C PHE A 110 -24.82 -4.20 14.26
N SER A 111 -24.98 -5.11 13.30
CA SER A 111 -25.46 -6.48 13.55
C SER A 111 -24.59 -7.55 12.88
N GLY A 112 -23.71 -7.13 11.96
CA GLY A 112 -22.77 -8.01 11.29
C GLY A 112 -21.82 -8.69 12.28
N LYS A 113 -21.58 -9.98 12.06
CA LYS A 113 -20.59 -10.77 12.80
C LYS A 113 -19.66 -11.43 11.79
N LEU A 114 -18.37 -11.53 12.12
CA LEU A 114 -17.35 -12.10 11.25
C LEU A 114 -17.70 -13.54 10.87
N SER A 115 -17.82 -13.80 9.56
CA SER A 115 -17.94 -15.15 9.00
C SER A 115 -16.58 -15.80 8.70
N PHE A 116 -15.48 -15.05 8.88
CA PHE A 116 -14.09 -15.49 8.76
C PHE A 116 -13.30 -14.95 9.95
N SER A 117 -12.40 -15.74 10.52
CA SER A 117 -11.52 -15.25 11.59
C SER A 117 -10.58 -14.17 11.05
N TRP A 118 -10.28 -13.16 11.87
CA TRP A 118 -9.36 -12.09 11.50
C TRP A 118 -7.95 -12.40 12.01
N PRO A 119 -6.91 -12.37 11.16
CA PRO A 119 -5.56 -12.76 11.54
C PRO A 119 -4.93 -11.77 12.55
N ASN A 120 -4.12 -12.31 13.46
CA ASN A 120 -3.31 -11.57 14.44
C ASN A 120 -1.91 -11.21 13.92
N SER A 121 -1.43 -11.92 12.90
CA SER A 121 -0.15 -11.67 12.23
C SER A 121 -0.25 -11.90 10.72
N ALA A 122 0.66 -11.31 9.95
CA ALA A 122 0.70 -11.47 8.49
C ALA A 122 0.91 -12.93 8.02
N ASP A 123 1.56 -13.77 8.84
CA ASP A 123 1.79 -15.19 8.53
C ASP A 123 0.64 -16.15 8.92
N GLN A 124 -0.45 -15.65 9.50
CA GLN A 124 -1.59 -16.52 9.88
C GLN A 124 -2.46 -16.88 8.66
N LEU A 125 -1.85 -17.54 7.67
CA LEU A 125 -2.47 -17.89 6.37
C LEU A 125 -3.69 -18.82 6.51
N ALA A 126 -3.75 -19.61 7.59
CA ALA A 126 -4.86 -20.50 7.89
C ALA A 126 -5.24 -20.39 9.37
N VAL A 127 -6.28 -19.60 9.66
CA VAL A 127 -6.83 -19.44 11.02
C VAL A 127 -8.34 -19.67 11.00
N ASN A 128 -8.75 -20.91 11.28
CA ASN A 128 -10.14 -21.34 11.13
C ASN A 128 -10.79 -21.68 12.46
N ARG A 129 -12.09 -21.41 12.53
CA ARG A 129 -12.91 -21.83 13.66
C ARG A 129 -12.77 -23.35 13.84
N ASN A 130 -12.55 -23.77 15.08
CA ASN A 130 -12.34 -25.16 15.51
C ASN A 130 -10.95 -25.75 15.22
N ASP A 131 -9.99 -24.93 14.78
CA ASP A 131 -8.59 -25.37 14.76
C ASP A 131 -8.12 -25.71 16.18
N SER A 132 -7.21 -26.69 16.28
CA SER A 132 -6.65 -27.11 17.57
C SER A 132 -5.84 -26.01 18.23
N THR A 133 -5.24 -25.13 17.43
CA THR A 133 -4.57 -23.89 17.86
C THR A 133 -5.29 -22.74 17.17
N TYR A 134 -6.15 -22.04 17.90
CA TYR A 134 -6.99 -20.97 17.37
C TYR A 134 -6.73 -19.66 18.12
N ASP A 135 -5.91 -18.79 17.51
CA ASP A 135 -5.46 -17.52 18.09
C ASP A 135 -5.58 -16.35 17.09
N PRO A 136 -6.81 -16.03 16.63
CA PRO A 136 -7.05 -14.86 15.77
C PRO A 136 -7.05 -13.56 16.58
N LEU A 137 -6.82 -12.41 15.91
CA LEU A 137 -7.05 -11.10 16.52
C LEU A 137 -8.53 -10.90 16.86
N PHE A 138 -9.39 -11.23 15.89
CA PHE A 138 -10.84 -11.26 16.08
C PHE A 138 -11.39 -12.63 15.68
N ALA A 139 -11.99 -13.34 16.63
CA ALA A 139 -12.54 -14.65 16.39
C ALA A 139 -13.74 -14.63 15.43
N TYR A 140 -14.01 -15.78 14.80
CA TYR A 140 -15.26 -16.02 14.08
C TYR A 140 -16.45 -15.65 14.97
N GLY A 141 -17.40 -14.89 14.43
CA GLY A 141 -18.56 -14.41 15.15
C GLY A 141 -18.33 -13.13 15.95
N PHE A 142 -17.11 -12.56 15.95
CA PHE A 142 -16.85 -11.24 16.54
C PHE A 142 -17.54 -10.12 15.76
N GLY A 143 -17.84 -9.03 16.44
CA GLY A 143 -18.34 -7.78 15.86
C GLY A 143 -18.96 -6.92 16.94
N LEU A 144 -18.48 -5.69 17.12
CA LEU A 144 -19.03 -4.77 18.12
C LEU A 144 -20.35 -4.15 17.63
N THR A 145 -21.14 -3.69 18.59
CA THR A 145 -22.37 -2.89 18.42
C THR A 145 -22.24 -1.57 19.18
N TYR A 146 -23.18 -0.65 19.02
CA TYR A 146 -23.20 0.59 19.79
C TYR A 146 -23.43 0.41 21.30
N GLN A 147 -23.82 -0.79 21.73
CA GLN A 147 -23.97 -1.11 23.16
C GLN A 147 -22.68 -1.65 23.78
N ASP A 148 -21.69 -2.01 22.95
CA ASP A 148 -20.45 -2.60 23.42
C ASP A 148 -19.43 -1.52 23.77
N THR A 149 -18.47 -1.88 24.61
CA THR A 149 -17.28 -1.06 24.89
C THR A 149 -16.10 -1.70 24.21
N ASP A 150 -15.38 -0.92 23.40
CA ASP A 150 -14.13 -1.38 22.83
C ASP A 150 -13.06 -1.53 23.93
N SER A 151 -12.45 -2.71 23.98
CA SER A 151 -11.38 -3.04 24.91
C SER A 151 -10.05 -3.30 24.19
N LEU A 152 -10.01 -3.17 22.87
CA LEU A 152 -8.79 -3.28 22.09
C LEU A 152 -7.93 -2.03 22.35
N GLY A 153 -6.64 -2.23 22.58
CA GLY A 153 -5.70 -1.12 22.69
C GLY A 153 -5.14 -0.73 21.33
N ASP A 154 -4.78 0.55 21.16
CA ASP A 154 -4.12 1.10 19.97
C ASP A 154 -2.62 0.74 19.90
N ASN A 155 -2.24 -0.42 20.41
CA ASN A 155 -0.87 -0.90 20.56
C ASN A 155 -0.70 -2.35 20.07
N LEU A 156 -1.51 -2.75 19.09
CA LEU A 156 -1.37 -4.03 18.43
C LEU A 156 0.02 -4.18 17.84
N ASP A 157 0.54 -5.41 17.82
CA ASP A 157 1.83 -5.70 17.21
C ASP A 157 1.79 -5.37 15.71
N THR A 158 2.66 -4.46 15.29
CA THR A 158 2.84 -4.07 13.89
C THR A 158 4.19 -4.52 13.34
N SER A 159 4.98 -5.27 14.12
CA SER A 159 6.07 -6.00 13.53
C SER A 159 5.42 -7.10 12.69
N GLY A 160 5.50 -6.94 11.36
CA GLY A 160 5.08 -7.99 10.46
C GLY A 160 5.71 -9.30 10.88
N SER A 161 5.19 -10.41 10.36
CA SER A 161 6.05 -11.58 10.29
C SER A 161 7.41 -11.17 9.77
N GLY A 162 8.47 -11.72 10.37
CA GLY A 162 9.86 -11.33 10.14
C GLY A 162 10.38 -11.56 8.71
N GLY A 163 9.53 -11.50 7.68
CA GLY A 163 9.95 -11.15 6.35
C GLY A 163 10.53 -9.74 6.41
N SER A 164 11.86 -9.68 6.33
CA SER A 164 12.53 -8.45 5.89
C SER A 164 11.86 -7.98 4.60
N GLN A 165 12.03 -6.70 4.21
CA GLN A 165 11.62 -6.25 2.86
C GLN A 165 12.09 -7.24 1.76
N SER A 166 13.14 -8.03 2.05
CA SER A 166 13.61 -9.21 1.32
C SER A 166 12.56 -10.21 0.82
N ASP A 167 11.38 -10.29 1.45
CA ASP A 167 10.40 -11.35 1.19
C ASP A 167 9.14 -10.83 0.45
N VAL A 168 9.05 -9.52 0.18
CA VAL A 168 7.95 -8.97 -0.63
C VAL A 168 8.16 -9.35 -2.09
N VAL A 169 7.14 -9.99 -2.69
CA VAL A 169 7.08 -10.33 -4.12
C VAL A 169 5.97 -9.51 -4.78
N PHE A 170 6.33 -8.64 -5.72
CA PHE A 170 5.39 -7.76 -6.42
C PHE A 170 4.76 -8.44 -7.64
N SER A 171 3.44 -8.53 -7.71
CA SER A 171 2.76 -9.02 -8.91
C SER A 171 2.92 -8.08 -10.10
N VAL A 172 3.18 -8.64 -11.28
CA VAL A 172 3.34 -7.90 -12.55
C VAL A 172 2.29 -8.37 -13.57
N PRO A 173 1.43 -7.49 -14.10
CA PRO A 173 1.49 -6.02 -14.09
C PRO A 173 1.16 -5.38 -12.73
N GLY A 174 1.81 -4.26 -12.42
CA GLY A 174 1.70 -3.56 -11.14
C GLY A 174 2.69 -2.40 -11.00
N THR A 175 2.57 -1.67 -9.88
CA THR A 175 3.49 -0.58 -9.49
C THR A 175 4.28 -1.00 -8.27
N ILE A 176 5.58 -0.69 -8.28
CA ILE A 176 6.56 -0.97 -7.23
C ILE A 176 7.09 0.37 -6.75
N GLU A 177 6.89 0.72 -5.47
CA GLU A 177 7.55 1.89 -4.88
C GLU A 177 9.04 1.61 -4.67
N ALA A 178 9.88 2.60 -4.96
CA ALA A 178 11.32 2.40 -5.03
C ALA A 178 11.97 2.15 -3.66
N GLU A 179 11.36 2.62 -2.58
CA GLU A 179 11.81 2.36 -1.21
C GLU A 179 11.52 0.94 -0.71
N LEU A 180 10.83 0.11 -1.49
CA LEU A 180 10.39 -1.23 -1.13
C LEU A 180 11.28 -2.33 -1.71
N TYR A 181 12.58 -2.08 -1.68
CA TYR A 181 13.56 -3.01 -2.18
C TYR A 181 13.69 -4.23 -1.26
N ALA A 182 13.77 -5.41 -1.85
CA ALA A 182 14.14 -6.64 -1.17
C ALA A 182 15.59 -6.59 -0.63
N ALA A 183 16.47 -5.92 -1.37
CA ALA A 183 17.85 -5.65 -0.95
C ALA A 183 18.37 -4.39 -1.65
N MET A 184 19.32 -3.70 -1.03
CA MET A 184 19.98 -2.55 -1.64
C MET A 184 21.45 -2.43 -1.24
N ASN A 185 22.17 -1.56 -1.94
CA ASN A 185 23.47 -1.07 -1.55
C ASN A 185 23.58 0.43 -1.83
N GLY A 186 24.01 1.20 -0.83
CA GLY A 186 24.34 2.63 -0.93
C GLY A 186 23.15 3.59 -0.93
N ILE A 187 21.95 3.09 -1.22
CA ILE A 187 20.74 3.90 -1.35
C ILE A 187 20.23 4.44 0.00
N GLN A 188 19.77 5.70 -0.01
CA GLN A 188 18.99 6.28 1.08
C GLN A 188 17.58 6.62 0.61
N THR A 189 16.68 6.83 1.56
CA THR A 189 15.31 7.26 1.28
C THR A 189 15.05 8.64 1.87
N GLU A 190 14.18 9.41 1.24
CA GLU A 190 13.74 10.73 1.70
C GLU A 190 12.23 10.91 1.47
N ALA A 191 11.64 11.95 2.05
CA ALA A 191 10.23 12.25 1.84
C ALA A 191 9.99 12.74 0.40
N SER A 192 9.02 12.13 -0.28
CA SER A 192 8.65 12.49 -1.65
C SER A 192 7.55 13.56 -1.64
N THR A 193 7.66 14.53 -2.55
CA THR A 193 6.58 15.49 -2.82
C THR A 193 5.79 15.14 -4.08
N ASP A 194 6.08 14.00 -4.72
CA ASP A 194 5.35 13.60 -5.92
C ASP A 194 3.90 13.27 -5.58
N SER A 195 2.98 13.95 -6.26
CA SER A 195 1.53 13.68 -6.19
C SER A 195 1.01 12.92 -7.41
N GLY A 196 1.86 12.67 -8.41
CA GLY A 196 1.47 12.08 -9.69
C GLY A 196 2.05 10.67 -9.91
N GLY A 197 1.17 9.68 -10.05
CA GLY A 197 1.56 8.33 -10.48
C GLY A 197 0.79 7.17 -9.85
N GLY A 198 0.00 7.44 -8.80
CA GLY A 198 -0.80 6.43 -8.09
C GLY A 198 -0.56 6.38 -6.58
N THR A 199 0.45 7.09 -6.08
CA THR A 199 0.88 7.07 -4.66
C THR A 199 1.31 8.47 -4.21
N GLY A 200 0.36 9.41 -4.22
CA GLY A 200 0.63 10.77 -3.75
C GLY A 200 0.88 10.81 -2.23
N GLY A 201 2.14 10.95 -1.84
CA GLY A 201 2.59 10.94 -0.45
C GLY A 201 3.29 9.63 -0.07
N GLY A 202 4.60 9.71 0.25
CA GLY A 202 5.43 8.54 0.53
C GLY A 202 6.91 8.90 0.68
N ARG A 203 7.80 7.94 0.45
CA ARG A 203 9.24 8.17 0.34
C ARG A 203 9.66 8.01 -1.13
N ASN A 204 10.85 8.46 -1.46
CA ASN A 204 11.55 8.09 -2.69
C ASN A 204 12.95 7.62 -2.32
N ILE A 205 13.62 6.93 -3.25
CA ILE A 205 15.06 6.72 -3.13
C ILE A 205 15.80 7.96 -3.60
N GLY A 206 16.97 8.21 -3.01
CA GLY A 206 17.87 9.29 -3.37
C GLY A 206 19.27 9.05 -2.83
N TYR A 207 20.12 10.08 -2.92
CA TYR A 207 21.54 10.00 -2.55
C TYR A 207 22.30 8.89 -3.31
N VAL A 208 21.89 8.66 -4.56
CA VAL A 208 22.44 7.59 -5.39
C VAL A 208 23.85 7.94 -5.86
N ASP A 209 24.78 7.00 -5.69
CA ASP A 209 26.12 7.01 -6.23
C ASP A 209 26.32 5.93 -7.31
N THR A 210 27.33 6.09 -8.16
CA THR A 210 27.68 5.05 -9.14
C THR A 210 28.08 3.76 -8.44
N GLY A 211 27.45 2.64 -8.82
CA GLY A 211 27.68 1.32 -8.23
C GLY A 211 26.62 0.91 -7.21
N ASP A 212 25.78 1.84 -6.76
CA ASP A 212 24.62 1.54 -5.93
C ASP A 212 23.61 0.68 -6.69
N TRP A 213 22.77 -0.04 -5.94
CA TRP A 213 21.73 -0.86 -6.56
C TRP A 213 20.55 -1.13 -5.64
N LEU A 214 19.43 -1.48 -6.27
CA LEU A 214 18.15 -1.87 -5.67
C LEU A 214 17.72 -3.20 -6.28
N GLN A 215 17.18 -4.10 -5.47
CA GLN A 215 16.62 -5.37 -5.91
C GLN A 215 15.18 -5.51 -5.43
N TYR A 216 14.32 -6.08 -6.26
CA TYR A 216 12.92 -6.39 -5.96
C TYR A 216 12.64 -7.82 -6.44
N ASN A 217 11.81 -8.55 -5.70
CA ASN A 217 11.26 -9.81 -6.20
C ASN A 217 9.93 -9.51 -6.89
N ILE A 218 9.74 -10.00 -8.10
CA ILE A 218 8.52 -9.80 -8.88
C ILE A 218 7.94 -11.15 -9.29
N ASP A 219 6.62 -11.24 -9.47
CA ASP A 219 5.96 -12.41 -10.05
C ASP A 219 5.14 -12.00 -11.29
N VAL A 220 5.66 -12.37 -12.46
CA VAL A 220 5.08 -11.99 -13.75
C VAL A 220 3.96 -12.96 -14.10
N GLN A 221 2.73 -12.47 -14.14
CA GLN A 221 1.54 -13.32 -14.28
C GLN A 221 1.43 -13.98 -15.66
N THR A 222 1.89 -13.30 -16.71
CA THR A 222 1.83 -13.79 -18.11
C THR A 222 3.09 -13.41 -18.86
N PRO A 223 3.68 -14.30 -19.69
CA PRO A 223 4.83 -13.91 -20.48
C PRO A 223 4.40 -12.94 -21.59
N GLY A 224 5.24 -11.96 -21.93
CA GLY A 224 4.93 -11.02 -22.99
C GLY A 224 5.78 -9.76 -22.99
N SER A 225 5.36 -8.82 -23.83
CA SER A 225 5.93 -7.48 -23.93
C SER A 225 5.27 -6.56 -22.91
N TYR A 226 6.08 -5.92 -22.08
CA TYR A 226 5.65 -5.00 -21.03
C TYR A 226 6.20 -3.61 -21.28
N LEU A 227 5.38 -2.59 -21.03
CA LEU A 227 5.84 -1.23 -20.86
C LEU A 227 6.34 -1.10 -19.42
N ILE A 228 7.65 -0.91 -19.26
CA ILE A 228 8.26 -0.53 -17.99
C ILE A 228 8.38 0.99 -17.94
N GLU A 229 7.92 1.59 -16.84
CA GLU A 229 7.91 3.03 -16.60
C GLU A 229 8.65 3.34 -15.29
N TYR A 230 9.41 4.42 -15.28
CA TYR A 230 10.20 4.88 -14.15
C TYR A 230 9.87 6.32 -13.84
N ARG A 231 9.55 6.61 -12.58
CA ARG A 231 9.28 7.97 -12.11
C ARG A 231 10.51 8.56 -11.45
N VAL A 232 11.20 9.44 -12.18
CA VAL A 232 12.54 9.91 -11.82
C VAL A 232 12.62 11.43 -11.70
N ALA A 233 13.57 11.90 -10.90
CA ALA A 233 13.91 13.32 -10.76
C ALA A 233 15.43 13.51 -10.64
N SER A 234 15.94 14.65 -11.11
CA SER A 234 17.34 15.03 -10.95
C SER A 234 17.53 16.53 -11.15
N ASP A 235 18.28 17.18 -10.27
CA ASP A 235 18.66 18.59 -10.44
C ASP A 235 19.79 18.81 -11.46
N LEU A 236 20.61 17.78 -11.70
CA LEU A 236 21.83 17.88 -12.50
C LEU A 236 21.79 17.05 -13.80
N GLY A 237 20.86 16.11 -13.89
CA GLY A 237 20.91 14.99 -14.84
C GLY A 237 21.91 13.92 -14.42
N SER A 238 21.82 12.74 -15.03
CA SER A 238 22.67 11.58 -14.73
C SER A 238 22.85 10.65 -15.92
N SER A 239 23.95 9.89 -15.95
CA SER A 239 24.08 8.70 -16.80
C SER A 239 23.09 7.59 -16.41
N GLY A 240 22.39 7.73 -15.28
CA GLY A 240 21.19 6.99 -14.91
C GLY A 240 21.49 5.57 -14.44
N PHE A 241 20.75 4.59 -14.96
CA PHE A 241 20.75 3.22 -14.45
C PHE A 241 20.52 2.17 -15.54
N ALA A 242 20.87 0.93 -15.22
CA ALA A 242 20.49 -0.26 -15.98
C ALA A 242 19.48 -1.08 -15.18
N THR A 243 18.47 -1.60 -15.86
CA THR A 243 17.47 -2.50 -15.30
C THR A 243 17.77 -3.92 -15.76
N LEU A 244 17.79 -4.85 -14.80
CA LEU A 244 18.12 -6.24 -15.03
C LEU A 244 16.99 -7.14 -14.53
N ILE A 245 16.78 -8.24 -15.24
CA ILE A 245 15.92 -9.35 -14.84
C ILE A 245 16.79 -10.59 -14.70
N ASN A 246 16.80 -11.20 -13.51
CA ASN A 246 17.62 -12.38 -13.21
C ASN A 246 19.10 -12.20 -13.61
N GLY A 247 19.63 -10.99 -13.43
CA GLY A 247 21.02 -10.64 -13.77
C GLY A 247 21.29 -10.33 -15.24
N THR A 248 20.29 -10.37 -16.12
CA THR A 248 20.40 -9.97 -17.53
C THR A 248 19.86 -8.56 -17.71
N GLU A 249 20.64 -7.65 -18.30
CA GLU A 249 20.18 -6.29 -18.62
C GLU A 249 19.08 -6.32 -19.68
N ILE A 250 17.94 -5.71 -19.36
CA ILE A 250 16.76 -5.60 -20.23
C ILE A 250 16.49 -4.17 -20.69
N ASP A 251 16.98 -3.17 -19.94
CA ASP A 251 16.79 -1.76 -20.25
C ASP A 251 17.90 -0.91 -19.63
N ARG A 252 18.12 0.28 -20.19
CA ARG A 252 19.09 1.28 -19.74
C ARG A 252 18.56 2.67 -20.00
N GLN A 253 18.51 3.49 -18.95
CA GLN A 253 17.99 4.86 -18.99
C GLN A 253 19.04 5.85 -18.50
N SER A 254 19.20 6.97 -19.21
CA SER A 254 19.80 8.18 -18.65
C SER A 254 18.71 9.03 -18.00
N VAL A 255 18.99 9.65 -16.86
CA VAL A 255 18.01 10.53 -16.18
C VAL A 255 18.26 11.99 -16.60
N PRO A 256 17.28 12.68 -17.20
CA PRO A 256 17.46 14.07 -17.60
C PRO A 256 17.51 15.01 -16.39
N ASN A 257 18.07 16.21 -16.57
CA ASN A 257 17.87 17.30 -15.61
C ASN A 257 16.39 17.70 -15.65
N THR A 258 15.67 17.45 -14.56
CA THR A 258 14.24 17.77 -14.40
C THR A 258 14.00 19.12 -13.73
N GLY A 259 15.06 19.86 -13.42
CA GLY A 259 15.02 21.17 -12.78
C GLY A 259 14.84 21.12 -11.26
N GLY A 260 15.07 19.96 -10.63
CA GLY A 260 15.07 19.82 -9.17
C GLY A 260 14.89 18.37 -8.70
N TRP A 261 15.34 18.08 -7.47
CA TRP A 261 15.30 16.74 -6.84
C TRP A 261 13.91 16.15 -6.63
N GLN A 262 12.89 17.00 -6.66
CA GLN A 262 11.49 16.64 -6.45
C GLN A 262 10.61 17.10 -7.63
N ASN A 263 11.23 17.40 -8.79
CA ASN A 263 10.55 17.68 -10.03
C ASN A 263 10.56 16.41 -10.88
N TRP A 264 9.41 15.75 -10.97
CA TRP A 264 9.33 14.37 -11.43
C TRP A 264 8.89 14.24 -12.89
N VAL A 265 9.57 13.38 -13.65
CA VAL A 265 9.19 12.96 -15.01
C VAL A 265 9.07 11.45 -15.07
N THR A 266 8.30 10.94 -16.04
CA THR A 266 8.18 9.50 -16.28
C THR A 266 8.92 9.13 -17.56
N GLN A 267 9.88 8.22 -17.45
CA GLN A 267 10.58 7.60 -18.58
C GLN A 267 10.05 6.19 -18.78
N SER A 268 10.14 5.65 -20.00
CA SER A 268 9.63 4.31 -20.27
C SER A 268 10.40 3.57 -21.37
N ALA A 269 10.28 2.26 -21.36
CA ALA A 269 10.80 1.35 -22.38
C ALA A 269 9.88 0.14 -22.53
N THR A 270 10.01 -0.57 -23.66
CA THR A 270 9.36 -1.86 -23.86
C THR A 270 10.36 -2.97 -23.58
N VAL A 271 9.98 -3.93 -22.75
CA VAL A 271 10.82 -5.06 -22.31
C VAL A 271 10.04 -6.37 -22.40
N ASP A 272 10.73 -7.46 -22.71
CA ASP A 272 10.13 -8.79 -22.73
C ASP A 272 10.34 -9.49 -21.38
N LEU A 273 9.26 -9.96 -20.77
CA LEU A 273 9.27 -10.70 -19.51
C LEU A 273 8.72 -12.11 -19.70
N GLN A 274 9.35 -13.08 -19.04
CA GLN A 274 8.79 -14.43 -18.90
C GLN A 274 7.76 -14.45 -17.77
N ALA A 275 6.92 -15.49 -17.66
CA ALA A 275 6.06 -15.66 -16.49
C ALA A 275 6.81 -16.24 -15.29
N GLY A 276 6.27 -16.03 -14.09
CA GLY A 276 6.76 -16.53 -12.81
C GLY A 276 7.68 -15.57 -12.06
N GLU A 277 8.15 -16.03 -10.91
CA GLU A 277 9.02 -15.27 -10.01
C GLU A 277 10.37 -14.93 -10.65
N GLN A 278 10.74 -13.66 -10.57
CA GLN A 278 11.97 -13.10 -11.13
C GLN A 278 12.54 -12.03 -10.21
N VAL A 279 13.84 -11.80 -10.35
CA VAL A 279 14.54 -10.74 -9.64
C VAL A 279 14.69 -9.54 -10.56
N LEU A 280 14.01 -8.43 -10.24
CA LEU A 280 14.22 -7.14 -10.87
C LEU A 280 15.31 -6.39 -10.11
N ARG A 281 16.31 -5.89 -10.81
CA ARG A 281 17.40 -5.11 -10.22
C ARG A 281 17.65 -3.82 -10.98
N ILE A 282 17.82 -2.73 -10.26
CA ILE A 282 18.27 -1.44 -10.79
C ILE A 282 19.72 -1.23 -10.34
N ASN A 283 20.64 -1.07 -11.30
CA ASN A 283 22.03 -0.76 -11.05
C ASN A 283 22.32 0.69 -11.45
N ALA A 284 22.78 1.51 -10.51
CA ALA A 284 23.16 2.89 -10.76
C ALA A 284 24.45 2.98 -11.59
N LEU A 285 24.33 3.57 -12.77
CA LEU A 285 25.44 3.85 -13.68
C LEU A 285 26.01 5.25 -13.45
N GLY A 286 25.20 6.17 -12.90
CA GLY A 286 25.59 7.53 -12.55
C GLY A 286 24.97 7.95 -11.21
N PRO A 287 25.56 8.96 -10.55
CA PRO A 287 25.00 9.51 -9.33
C PRO A 287 23.86 10.50 -9.63
N SER A 288 23.32 11.14 -8.60
CA SER A 288 22.50 12.37 -8.74
C SER A 288 21.14 12.17 -9.41
N TRP A 289 20.40 11.13 -9.04
CA TRP A 289 19.00 10.97 -9.43
C TRP A 289 18.19 10.34 -8.31
N ASN A 290 16.89 10.63 -8.32
CA ASN A 290 15.89 10.05 -7.45
C ASN A 290 14.95 9.16 -8.28
N LEU A 291 14.37 8.15 -7.64
CA LEU A 291 13.34 7.28 -8.20
C LEU A 291 12.22 7.11 -7.18
N ASN A 292 10.98 7.32 -7.63
CA ASN A 292 9.80 7.21 -6.81
C ASN A 292 9.17 5.83 -6.96
N TRP A 293 8.86 5.43 -8.19
CA TRP A 293 8.25 4.12 -8.48
C TRP A 293 8.70 3.57 -9.83
N ILE A 294 8.52 2.25 -9.97
CA ILE A 294 8.63 1.48 -11.21
C ILE A 294 7.24 0.90 -11.50
N ARG A 295 6.71 1.08 -12.71
CA ARG A 295 5.42 0.50 -13.11
C ARG A 295 5.62 -0.40 -14.31
N LEU A 296 5.03 -1.59 -14.25
CA LEU A 296 5.03 -2.58 -15.32
C LEU A 296 3.59 -2.81 -15.76
N SER A 297 3.29 -2.52 -17.03
CA SER A 297 1.99 -2.73 -17.64
C SER A 297 2.12 -3.53 -18.94
N VAL A 298 1.09 -4.28 -19.31
CA VAL A 298 1.12 -5.03 -20.58
C VAL A 298 1.20 -4.04 -21.74
N SER A 299 2.19 -4.20 -22.63
CA SER A 299 2.30 -3.38 -23.84
C SER A 299 1.27 -3.88 -24.85
N ASN A 300 0.31 -3.03 -25.22
CA ASN A 300 -0.59 -3.29 -26.35
C ASN A 300 0.13 -3.15 -27.69
#